data_AF-A0A453EFA4-F1
#
_entry.id   AF-A0A453EFA4-F1
#
_cell.length_a   1.000
_cell.length_b   1.000
_cell.length_c   1.000
_cell.angle_alpha   90.00
_cell.angle_beta   90.00
_cell.angle_gamma   90.00
#
_symmetry.space_group_name_H-M   'P 1'
#
loop_
_entity.id
_entity.type
_entity.pdbx_description
1 polymer ?
#
loop_
_entity_poly.entity_id
_entity_poly.type
_entity_poly.pdbx_seq_one_letter_code
_entity_poly.pdbx_strand_id
1 'polypeptide(L)'
;LVTRFLDIIQDLHGSNFRRVVEECLRVSAEYQRDAGDRAAKLGELGALFTSLDVGDAIMVSSSLSHMLNLANLAEEIQMVYQKKMETSRRGGFADEALAPTESDIDETFQRMVGGLGKTPQEVFDALRSQTIDLVFTAHPTQSIRRSLLEKHASIRTCLTQLCVEGVSENEKQEIDEALQREILAAFRTDEIRRTPPTPQDEMRAGMSYFHDTIWNGVPKFLRRVDTALKNIGIDERLPYDVPLIQFSSWMGGDRDGNPRVTPEVTRDVCLLARMMAANMYFSKMGSLMFELSMWRCNDELRARADELHRLSSRKYAKYYIG
;
A
#
# COMPACT_ATOMS: atom_id res chain seq x y z
N LEU A 1 20.00 2.93 4.60
CA LEU A 1 19.39 1.59 4.80
C LEU A 1 20.44 0.49 4.86
N VAL A 2 21.15 0.19 3.78
CA VAL A 2 22.14 -0.92 3.73
C VAL A 2 23.20 -0.81 4.82
N THR A 3 23.78 0.36 5.04
CA THR A 3 24.78 0.57 6.11
C THR A 3 24.23 0.19 7.49
N ARG A 4 23.04 0.70 7.86
CA ARG A 4 22.37 0.39 9.13
C ARG A 4 22.09 -1.12 9.26
N PHE A 5 21.72 -1.77 8.16
CA PHE A 5 21.49 -3.22 8.15
C PHE A 5 22.78 -4.01 8.37
N LEU A 6 23.90 -3.60 7.77
CA LEU A 6 25.22 -4.22 7.99
C LEU A 6 25.72 -4.01 9.43
N ASP A 7 25.44 -2.85 10.03
CA ASP A 7 25.74 -2.58 11.44
C ASP A 7 24.93 -3.52 12.35
N ILE A 8 23.62 -3.68 12.08
CA ILE A 8 22.76 -4.65 12.79
C ILE A 8 23.29 -6.09 12.63
N ILE A 9 23.70 -6.48 11.42
CA ILE A 9 24.29 -7.81 11.18
C ILE A 9 25.55 -8.01 12.03
N GLN A 10 26.42 -7.00 12.09
CA GLN A 10 27.64 -7.04 12.89
C GLN A 10 27.34 -7.20 14.38
N ASP A 11 26.35 -6.48 14.89
CA ASP A 11 25.96 -6.54 16.30
C ASP A 11 25.38 -7.91 16.68
N LEU A 12 24.68 -8.56 15.74
CA LEU A 12 24.03 -9.84 15.98
C LEU A 12 24.92 -11.08 15.73
N HIS A 13 25.76 -11.02 14.70
CA HIS A 13 26.50 -12.18 14.17
C HIS A 13 28.03 -11.96 14.10
N GLY A 14 28.51 -10.77 14.49
CA GLY A 14 29.92 -10.42 14.53
C GLY A 14 30.49 -9.90 13.22
N SER A 15 31.69 -9.32 13.30
CA SER A 15 32.39 -8.67 12.19
C SER A 15 32.77 -9.64 11.05
N ASN A 16 33.09 -10.89 11.39
CA ASN A 16 33.43 -11.90 10.39
C ASN A 16 32.25 -12.18 9.44
N PHE A 17 31.03 -12.29 9.98
CA PHE A 17 29.84 -12.56 9.20
C PHE A 17 29.46 -11.34 8.33
N ARG A 18 29.53 -10.12 8.89
CA ARG A 18 29.38 -8.88 8.09
C ARG A 18 30.30 -8.87 6.88
N ARG A 19 31.58 -9.21 7.06
CA ARG A 19 32.57 -9.22 5.99
C ARG A 19 32.21 -10.22 4.88
N VAL A 20 31.67 -11.39 5.22
CA VAL A 20 31.20 -12.37 4.22
C VAL A 20 30.05 -11.78 3.39
N VAL A 21 29.08 -11.14 4.03
CA VAL A 21 27.95 -10.50 3.32
C VAL A 21 28.43 -9.35 2.44
N GLU A 22 29.34 -8.51 2.92
CA GLU A 22 29.96 -7.43 2.14
C GLU A 22 30.73 -7.97 0.93
N GLU A 23 31.42 -9.09 1.08
CA GLU A 23 32.15 -9.74 -0.01
C GLU A 23 31.21 -10.29 -1.09
N CYS A 24 30.11 -10.96 -0.69
CA CYS A 24 29.06 -11.38 -1.62
C CYS A 24 28.54 -10.20 -2.46
N LEU A 25 28.30 -9.05 -1.82
CA LEU A 25 27.82 -7.84 -2.49
C LEU A 25 28.87 -7.25 -3.44
N ARG A 26 30.13 -7.19 -3.02
CA ARG A 26 31.24 -6.70 -3.83
C ARG A 26 31.36 -7.51 -5.12
N VAL A 27 31.44 -8.84 -5.01
CA VAL A 27 31.56 -9.74 -6.16
C VAL A 27 30.34 -9.65 -7.08
N SER A 28 29.14 -9.56 -6.51
CA SER A 28 27.89 -9.38 -7.28
C SER A 28 27.85 -8.04 -8.02
N ALA A 29 28.35 -6.96 -7.41
CA ALA A 29 28.43 -5.65 -8.06
C ALA A 29 29.48 -5.62 -9.17
N GLU A 30 30.61 -6.29 -8.99
CA GLU A 30 31.65 -6.46 -10.03
C GLU A 30 31.13 -7.26 -11.22
N TYR A 31 30.42 -8.36 -10.97
CA TYR A 31 29.76 -9.17 -12.01
C TYR A 31 28.83 -8.33 -12.91
N GLN A 32 28.10 -7.37 -12.33
CA GLN A 32 27.20 -6.51 -13.09
C GLN A 32 27.94 -5.45 -13.92
N ARG A 33 29.11 -4.99 -13.46
CA ARG A 33 29.91 -3.93 -14.11
C ARG A 33 30.81 -4.44 -15.23
N ASP A 34 31.43 -5.61 -15.05
CA ASP A 34 32.38 -6.18 -16.01
C ASP A 34 31.80 -7.38 -16.76
N ALA A 35 31.52 -7.18 -18.06
CA ALA A 35 30.96 -8.24 -18.91
C ALA A 35 31.98 -9.33 -19.28
N GLY A 36 33.28 -9.05 -19.18
CA GLY A 36 34.35 -9.95 -19.63
C GLY A 36 34.64 -11.11 -18.68
N ASP A 37 34.41 -10.93 -17.38
CA ASP A 37 34.82 -11.88 -16.32
C ASP A 37 33.67 -12.52 -15.56
N ARG A 38 32.45 -12.47 -16.13
CA ARG A 38 31.22 -12.96 -15.48
C ARG A 38 31.30 -14.40 -14.99
N ALA A 39 31.95 -15.28 -15.76
CA ALA A 39 32.09 -16.69 -15.40
C ALA A 39 33.02 -16.89 -14.20
N ALA A 40 34.14 -16.17 -14.13
CA ALA A 40 35.05 -16.28 -12.98
C ALA A 40 34.41 -15.69 -11.72
N LYS A 41 33.69 -14.57 -11.85
CA LYS A 41 32.97 -13.93 -10.73
C LYS A 41 31.84 -14.79 -10.18
N LEU A 42 31.08 -15.49 -11.04
CA LEU A 42 30.12 -16.50 -10.59
C LEU A 42 30.82 -17.68 -9.91
N GLY A 43 32.00 -18.08 -10.38
CA GLY A 43 32.84 -19.09 -9.73
C GLY A 43 33.32 -18.66 -8.34
N GLU A 44 33.77 -17.41 -8.20
CA GLU A 44 34.19 -16.79 -6.93
C GLU A 44 33.02 -16.79 -5.92
N LEU A 45 31.83 -16.37 -6.37
CA LEU A 45 30.62 -16.39 -5.55
C LEU A 45 30.22 -17.83 -5.16
N GLY A 46 30.27 -18.76 -6.12
CA GLY A 46 29.96 -20.17 -5.88
C GLY A 46 30.92 -20.82 -4.87
N ALA A 47 32.21 -20.52 -4.95
CA ALA A 47 33.21 -20.97 -3.98
C ALA A 47 32.94 -20.40 -2.59
N LEU A 48 32.58 -19.12 -2.50
CA LEU A 48 32.20 -18.46 -1.24
C LEU A 48 30.99 -19.18 -0.61
N PHE A 49 29.90 -19.39 -1.36
CA PHE A 49 28.72 -20.11 -0.85
C PHE A 49 29.00 -21.58 -0.48
N THR A 50 29.85 -22.27 -1.23
CA THR A 50 30.17 -23.69 -0.94
C THR A 50 31.07 -23.84 0.28
N SER A 51 31.82 -22.80 0.66
CA SER A 51 32.68 -22.80 1.85
C SER A 51 31.94 -22.51 3.15
N LEU A 52 30.69 -22.03 3.08
CA LEU A 52 29.86 -21.76 4.26
C LEU A 52 29.21 -23.05 4.76
N ASP A 53 29.01 -23.12 6.08
CA ASP A 53 28.14 -24.15 6.63
C ASP A 53 26.67 -23.86 6.27
N VAL A 54 25.79 -24.84 6.50
CA VAL A 54 24.37 -24.74 6.15
C VAL A 54 23.67 -23.59 6.90
N GLY A 55 24.05 -23.33 8.16
CA GLY A 55 23.46 -22.27 8.97
C GLY A 55 23.87 -20.89 8.45
N ASP A 56 25.16 -20.71 8.19
CA ASP A 56 25.72 -19.49 7.62
C ASP A 56 25.18 -19.22 6.22
N ALA A 57 25.05 -20.24 5.37
CA ALA A 57 24.46 -20.11 4.04
C ALA A 57 23.01 -19.61 4.10
N ILE A 58 22.19 -20.13 5.02
CA ILE A 58 20.81 -19.66 5.25
C ILE A 58 20.81 -18.20 5.70
N MET A 59 21.70 -17.84 6.64
CA MET A 59 21.76 -16.48 7.17
C MET A 59 22.25 -15.47 6.12
N VAL A 60 23.23 -15.84 5.29
CA VAL A 60 23.72 -14.99 4.18
C VAL A 60 22.62 -14.81 3.14
N SER A 61 21.93 -15.89 2.74
CA SER A 61 20.81 -15.81 1.80
C SER A 61 19.67 -14.92 2.34
N SER A 62 19.33 -15.07 3.62
CA SER A 62 18.33 -14.24 4.30
C SER A 62 18.75 -12.77 4.33
N SER A 63 20.02 -12.50 4.64
CA SER A 63 20.56 -11.14 4.67
C SER A 63 20.47 -10.45 3.31
N LEU A 64 20.83 -11.16 2.22
CA LEU A 64 20.72 -10.62 0.86
C LEU A 64 19.24 -10.39 0.45
N SER A 65 18.33 -11.28 0.84
CA SER A 65 16.88 -11.11 0.64
C SER A 65 16.36 -9.85 1.33
N HIS A 66 16.70 -9.65 2.61
CA HIS A 66 16.34 -8.46 3.36
C HIS A 66 16.92 -7.18 2.74
N MET A 67 18.17 -7.21 2.25
CA MET A 67 18.76 -6.06 1.56
C MET A 67 18.04 -5.69 0.28
N LEU A 68 17.61 -6.70 -0.50
CA LEU A 68 16.80 -6.48 -1.69
C LEU A 68 15.44 -5.86 -1.32
N ASN A 69 14.79 -6.38 -0.27
CA ASN A 69 13.55 -5.81 0.25
C ASN A 69 13.73 -4.34 0.67
N LEU A 70 14.82 -4.00 1.39
CA LEU A 70 15.13 -2.63 1.76
C LEU A 70 15.44 -1.72 0.55
N ALA A 71 16.08 -2.25 -0.48
CA ALA A 71 16.32 -1.52 -1.73
C ALA A 71 15.02 -1.20 -2.46
N ASN A 72 14.11 -2.19 -2.56
CA ASN A 72 12.77 -1.99 -3.15
C ASN A 72 11.99 -0.91 -2.38
N LEU A 73 12.04 -0.90 -1.04
CA LEU A 73 11.38 0.15 -0.25
C LEU A 73 11.97 1.54 -0.49
N ALA A 74 13.29 1.64 -0.66
CA ALA A 74 13.92 2.91 -1.01
C ALA A 74 13.51 3.39 -2.40
N GLU A 75 13.40 2.47 -3.37
CA GLU A 75 12.92 2.77 -4.72
C GLU A 75 11.46 3.24 -4.71
N GLU A 76 10.57 2.57 -3.97
CA GLU A 76 9.18 3.00 -3.81
C GLU A 76 9.08 4.45 -3.30
N ILE A 77 9.87 4.80 -2.29
CA ILE A 77 9.90 6.17 -1.75
C ILE A 77 10.49 7.15 -2.76
N GLN A 78 11.59 6.76 -3.42
CA GLN A 78 12.19 7.59 -4.46
C GLN A 78 11.17 7.88 -5.56
N MET A 79 10.38 6.89 -6.01
CA MET A 79 9.34 7.09 -7.02
C MET A 79 8.25 8.07 -6.56
N VAL A 80 7.84 8.02 -5.28
CA VAL A 80 6.85 8.95 -4.73
C VAL A 80 7.37 10.39 -4.64
N TYR A 81 8.65 10.55 -4.29
CA TYR A 81 9.29 11.86 -4.09
C TYR A 81 10.00 12.40 -5.33
N GLN A 82 10.12 11.59 -6.38
CA GLN A 82 10.63 12.04 -7.67
C GLN A 82 9.61 13.04 -8.24
N LYS A 83 9.96 14.32 -8.16
CA LYS A 83 9.18 15.40 -8.77
C LYS A 83 8.91 15.03 -10.23
N LYS A 84 7.65 15.21 -10.69
CA LYS A 84 7.29 15.10 -12.11
C LYS A 84 8.38 15.79 -12.93
N MET A 85 9.07 15.02 -13.76
CA MET A 85 10.15 15.55 -14.57
C MET A 85 9.53 16.23 -15.79
N GLU A 86 9.00 17.43 -15.60
CA GLU A 86 8.40 18.24 -16.68
C GLU A 86 9.36 18.39 -17.87
N THR A 87 10.66 18.47 -17.60
CA THR A 87 11.73 18.58 -18.60
C THR A 87 11.97 17.32 -19.43
N SER A 88 11.42 16.16 -19.03
CA SER A 88 11.58 14.88 -19.72
C SER A 88 10.39 14.49 -20.60
N ARG A 89 9.30 15.27 -20.57
CA ARG A 89 8.13 15.05 -21.42
C ARG A 89 8.48 15.33 -22.88
N ARG A 90 8.24 14.35 -23.74
CA ARG A 90 8.55 14.44 -25.17
C ARG A 90 7.35 14.90 -26.00
N GLY A 91 6.18 14.95 -25.39
CA GLY A 91 4.91 15.22 -26.05
C GLY A 91 4.39 13.98 -26.77
N GLY A 92 3.15 13.59 -26.48
CA GLY A 92 2.46 12.46 -27.13
C GLY A 92 2.33 11.23 -26.22
N PHE A 93 1.83 10.13 -26.78
CA PHE A 93 1.43 8.94 -26.01
C PHE A 93 2.56 8.22 -25.28
N ALA A 94 3.82 8.42 -25.69
CA ALA A 94 4.97 7.82 -25.03
C ALA A 94 5.17 8.32 -23.59
N ASP A 95 4.70 9.54 -23.29
CA ASP A 95 4.80 10.11 -21.94
C ASP A 95 3.86 9.38 -20.94
N GLU A 96 2.79 8.74 -21.42
CA GLU A 96 1.82 8.01 -20.57
C GLU A 96 2.31 6.62 -20.15
N ALA A 97 3.45 6.16 -20.68
CA ALA A 97 3.99 4.84 -20.37
C ALA A 97 4.81 4.80 -19.07
N LEU A 98 5.16 5.97 -18.51
CA LEU A 98 6.03 6.08 -17.33
C LEU A 98 5.40 7.04 -16.31
N ALA A 99 5.29 6.61 -15.06
CA ALA A 99 4.71 7.41 -13.97
C ALA A 99 5.33 8.81 -13.79
N PRO A 100 6.65 9.03 -13.98
CA PRO A 100 7.23 10.38 -13.87
C PRO A 100 6.79 11.36 -14.98
N THR A 101 6.30 10.86 -16.11
CA THR A 101 5.91 11.66 -17.28
C THR A 101 4.41 11.65 -17.55
N GLU A 102 3.66 10.70 -16.98
CA GLU A 102 2.22 10.53 -17.20
C GLU A 102 1.42 11.79 -16.85
N SER A 103 0.28 11.93 -17.53
CA SER A 103 -0.67 13.01 -17.29
C SER A 103 -1.48 12.70 -16.03
N ASP A 104 -1.55 13.65 -15.10
CA ASP A 104 -2.57 13.54 -14.06
C ASP A 104 -3.98 13.84 -14.62
N ILE A 105 -4.98 13.71 -13.76
CA ILE A 105 -6.38 13.89 -14.15
C ILE A 105 -6.68 15.32 -14.63
N ASP A 106 -6.02 16.34 -14.10
CA ASP A 106 -6.21 17.73 -14.49
C ASP A 106 -5.58 17.98 -15.86
N GLU A 107 -4.33 17.52 -16.06
CA GLU A 107 -3.65 17.57 -17.36
C GLU A 107 -4.43 16.81 -18.44
N THR A 108 -5.04 15.68 -18.07
CA THR A 108 -5.88 14.89 -18.97
C THR A 108 -7.12 15.68 -19.39
N PHE A 109 -7.84 16.28 -18.45
CA PHE A 109 -9.03 17.08 -18.77
C PHE A 109 -8.68 18.33 -19.60
N GLN A 110 -7.59 19.02 -19.25
CA GLN A 110 -7.11 20.16 -20.03
C GLN A 110 -6.73 19.77 -21.45
N ARG A 111 -6.11 18.59 -21.66
CA ARG A 111 -5.81 18.06 -23.00
C ARG A 111 -7.07 17.70 -23.77
N MET A 112 -8.09 17.15 -23.12
CA MET A 112 -9.37 16.85 -23.76
C MET A 112 -10.05 18.13 -24.25
N VAL A 113 -10.08 19.17 -23.43
CA VAL A 113 -10.73 20.44 -23.78
C VAL A 113 -9.90 21.26 -24.78
N GLY A 114 -8.63 21.49 -24.47
CA GLY A 114 -7.75 22.35 -25.27
C GLY A 114 -7.11 21.67 -26.49
N GLY A 115 -6.86 20.36 -26.43
CA GLY A 115 -6.18 19.62 -27.50
C GLY A 115 -7.12 18.84 -28.42
N LEU A 116 -8.18 18.23 -27.87
CA LEU A 116 -9.14 17.41 -28.63
C LEU A 116 -10.47 18.13 -28.92
N GLY A 117 -10.64 19.36 -28.44
CA GLY A 117 -11.83 20.18 -28.70
C GLY A 117 -13.10 19.66 -28.04
N LYS A 118 -12.98 18.86 -26.96
CA LYS A 118 -14.14 18.43 -26.17
C LYS A 118 -14.67 19.56 -25.31
N THR A 119 -15.97 19.64 -25.17
CA THR A 119 -16.59 20.57 -24.22
C THR A 119 -16.41 20.06 -22.79
N PRO A 120 -16.31 20.94 -21.78
CA PRO A 120 -16.24 20.51 -20.38
C PRO A 120 -17.43 19.62 -19.96
N GLN A 121 -18.61 19.88 -20.52
CA GLN A 121 -19.81 19.10 -20.24
C GLN A 121 -19.71 17.66 -20.77
N GLU A 122 -19.16 17.46 -21.97
CA GLU A 122 -18.93 16.10 -22.52
C GLU A 122 -17.98 15.29 -21.62
N VAL A 123 -16.93 15.93 -21.08
CA VAL A 123 -16.00 15.28 -20.16
C VAL A 123 -16.71 14.87 -18.87
N PHE A 124 -17.53 15.78 -18.32
CA PHE A 124 -18.29 15.53 -17.11
C PHE A 124 -19.34 14.41 -17.29
N ASP A 125 -20.08 14.41 -18.38
CA ASP A 125 -21.07 13.38 -18.69
C ASP A 125 -20.41 12.01 -18.93
N ALA A 126 -19.24 11.98 -19.59
CA ALA A 126 -18.47 10.75 -19.77
C ALA A 126 -18.04 10.16 -18.41
N LEU A 127 -17.53 10.98 -17.49
CA LEU A 127 -17.14 10.54 -16.15
C LEU A 127 -18.33 9.98 -15.34
N ARG A 128 -19.53 10.55 -15.49
CA ARG A 128 -20.73 10.00 -14.81
C ARG A 128 -21.09 8.61 -15.28
N SER A 129 -20.75 8.27 -16.52
CA SER A 129 -21.02 6.95 -17.12
C SER A 129 -19.85 5.97 -17.01
N GLN A 130 -18.70 6.40 -16.51
CA GLN A 130 -17.50 5.60 -16.44
C GLN A 130 -17.44 4.80 -15.13
N THR A 131 -17.01 3.54 -15.24
CA THR A 131 -16.71 2.68 -14.10
C THR A 131 -15.41 1.93 -14.35
N ILE A 132 -14.51 1.99 -13.38
CA ILE A 132 -13.27 1.20 -13.33
C ILE A 132 -13.45 0.15 -12.26
N ASP A 133 -13.49 -1.14 -12.63
CA ASP A 133 -13.51 -2.25 -11.67
C ASP A 133 -12.12 -2.87 -11.54
N LEU A 134 -11.55 -2.79 -10.33
CA LEU A 134 -10.25 -3.36 -10.00
C LEU A 134 -10.45 -4.70 -9.28
N VAL A 135 -10.08 -5.79 -9.96
CA VAL A 135 -10.26 -7.16 -9.44
C VAL A 135 -9.00 -7.62 -8.70
N PHE A 136 -9.11 -7.76 -7.38
CA PHE A 136 -8.03 -8.27 -6.52
C PHE A 136 -7.93 -9.79 -6.63
N THR A 137 -6.76 -10.27 -7.05
CA THR A 137 -6.40 -11.69 -7.11
C THR A 137 -5.49 -12.08 -5.96
N ALA A 138 -5.50 -13.36 -5.59
CA ALA A 138 -4.53 -13.87 -4.64
C ALA A 138 -3.13 -13.76 -5.27
N HIS A 139 -2.16 -13.23 -4.51
CA HIS A 139 -0.79 -13.21 -5.00
C HIS A 139 -0.21 -14.64 -4.90
N PRO A 140 0.09 -15.31 -6.03
CA PRO A 140 0.36 -16.75 -6.09
C PRO A 140 1.57 -17.19 -5.25
N THR A 141 2.40 -16.24 -4.83
CA THR A 141 3.64 -16.47 -4.08
C THR A 141 3.86 -15.47 -2.93
N GLN A 142 2.82 -14.87 -2.32
CA GLN A 142 3.05 -13.99 -1.15
C GLN A 142 3.48 -14.80 0.09
N SER A 143 4.75 -15.20 0.07
CA SER A 143 5.49 -15.85 1.15
C SER A 143 5.68 -14.91 2.33
N ILE A 144 5.66 -13.60 2.07
CA ILE A 144 5.86 -12.54 3.07
C ILE A 144 4.67 -12.49 4.04
N ARG A 145 4.99 -12.49 5.34
CA ARG A 145 4.01 -12.40 6.43
C ARG A 145 3.46 -10.98 6.56
N ARG A 146 2.18 -10.84 6.96
CA ARG A 146 1.54 -9.53 7.25
C ARG A 146 2.37 -8.70 8.25
N SER A 147 2.87 -9.35 9.29
CA SER A 147 3.73 -8.70 10.29
C SER A 147 5.00 -8.10 9.68
N LEU A 148 5.51 -8.64 8.58
CA LEU A 148 6.65 -8.09 7.85
C LEU A 148 6.22 -6.91 6.96
N LEU A 149 5.06 -6.98 6.31
CA LEU A 149 4.49 -5.86 5.56
C LEU A 149 4.24 -4.62 6.45
N GLU A 150 3.73 -4.84 7.66
CA GLU A 150 3.54 -3.75 8.64
C GLU A 150 4.89 -3.11 9.03
N LYS A 151 5.96 -3.91 9.20
CA LYS A 151 7.31 -3.38 9.45
C LYS A 151 7.85 -2.61 8.26
N HIS A 152 7.63 -3.10 7.04
CA HIS A 152 7.99 -2.38 5.83
C HIS A 152 7.23 -1.05 5.71
N ALA A 153 5.96 -1.00 6.11
CA ALA A 153 5.22 0.27 6.21
C ALA A 153 5.85 1.23 7.22
N SER A 154 6.21 0.78 8.42
CA SER A 154 6.92 1.60 9.42
C SER A 154 8.26 2.12 8.91
N ILE A 155 9.06 1.27 8.25
CA ILE A 155 10.33 1.66 7.62
C ILE A 155 10.09 2.77 6.58
N ARG A 156 9.04 2.64 5.75
CA ARG A 156 8.69 3.68 4.77
C ARG A 156 8.29 4.99 5.43
N THR A 157 7.55 4.95 6.53
CA THR A 157 7.19 6.15 7.31
C THR A 157 8.44 6.85 7.86
N CYS A 158 9.37 6.12 8.48
CA CYS A 158 10.62 6.71 8.98
C CYS A 158 11.45 7.35 7.86
N LEU A 159 11.61 6.66 6.73
CA LEU A 159 12.33 7.19 5.57
C LEU A 159 11.66 8.45 5.01
N THR A 160 10.34 8.44 4.90
CA THR A 160 9.54 9.60 4.48
C THR A 160 9.76 10.80 5.40
N GLN A 161 9.75 10.59 6.72
CA GLN A 161 9.99 11.64 7.70
C GLN A 161 11.41 12.21 7.60
N LEU A 162 12.42 11.37 7.33
CA LEU A 162 13.80 11.84 7.11
C LEU A 162 13.96 12.68 5.84
N CYS A 163 13.07 12.53 4.85
CA CYS A 163 13.06 13.33 3.63
C CYS A 163 12.36 14.69 3.78
N VAL A 164 11.69 14.97 4.92
CA VAL A 164 11.00 16.25 5.15
C VAL A 164 12.02 17.36 5.44
N GLU A 165 11.88 18.49 4.75
CA GLU A 165 12.70 19.68 5.02
C GLU A 165 12.32 20.28 6.39
N GLY A 166 13.33 20.67 7.18
CA GLY A 166 13.12 21.38 8.45
C GLY A 166 13.02 20.50 9.71
N VAL A 167 13.24 19.18 9.60
CA VAL A 167 13.33 18.29 10.78
C VAL A 167 14.59 18.62 11.59
N SER A 168 14.44 18.76 12.91
CA SER A 168 15.54 19.06 13.83
C SER A 168 16.51 17.88 13.99
N GLU A 169 17.72 18.13 14.46
CA GLU A 169 18.72 17.06 14.64
C GLU A 169 18.28 16.02 15.69
N ASN A 170 17.59 16.44 16.75
CA ASN A 170 17.05 15.51 17.75
C ASN A 170 15.97 14.60 17.15
N GLU A 171 15.04 15.17 16.37
CA GLU A 171 14.00 14.38 15.68
C GLU A 171 14.62 13.43 14.66
N LYS A 172 15.65 13.85 13.91
CA LYS A 172 16.38 12.95 13.01
C LYS A 172 17.01 11.78 13.75
N GLN A 173 17.59 12.04 14.93
CA GLN A 173 18.16 10.98 15.76
C GLN A 173 17.07 9.99 16.22
N GLU A 174 15.94 10.48 16.73
CA GLU A 174 14.81 9.64 17.16
C GLU A 174 14.25 8.81 16.00
N ILE A 175 14.15 9.38 14.79
CA ILE A 175 13.70 8.67 13.59
C ILE A 175 14.73 7.63 13.14
N ASP A 176 16.04 7.93 13.21
CA ASP A 176 17.09 6.98 12.86
C ASP A 176 17.10 5.79 13.83
N GLU A 177 16.93 6.02 15.13
CA GLU A 177 16.78 4.97 16.15
C GLU A 177 15.54 4.11 15.89
N ALA A 178 14.40 4.74 15.57
CA ALA A 178 13.18 4.02 15.19
C ALA A 178 13.38 3.18 13.93
N LEU A 179 14.05 3.72 12.92
CA LEU A 179 14.36 3.04 11.67
C LEU A 179 15.24 1.81 11.91
N GLN A 180 16.31 1.93 12.71
CA GLN A 180 17.17 0.82 13.07
C GLN A 180 16.39 -0.30 13.79
N ARG A 181 15.51 0.07 14.73
CA ARG A 181 14.65 -0.86 15.45
C ARG A 181 13.71 -1.62 14.51
N GLU A 182 13.08 -0.94 13.55
CA GLU A 182 12.19 -1.59 12.59
C GLU A 182 12.93 -2.51 11.62
N ILE A 183 14.14 -2.12 11.16
CA ILE A 183 15.00 -2.98 10.33
C ILE A 183 15.39 -4.24 11.12
N LEU A 184 15.80 -4.10 12.38
CA LEU A 184 16.11 -5.23 13.25
C LEU A 184 14.91 -6.14 13.46
N ALA A 185 13.73 -5.57 13.73
CA ALA A 185 12.49 -6.31 13.91
C ALA A 185 12.09 -7.07 12.64
N ALA A 186 12.29 -6.46 11.46
CA ALA A 186 12.05 -7.11 10.17
C ALA A 186 13.00 -8.29 9.97
N PHE A 187 14.30 -8.09 10.21
CA PHE A 187 15.33 -9.14 10.08
C PHE A 187 15.12 -10.34 11.01
N ARG A 188 14.65 -10.09 12.23
CA ARG A 188 14.35 -11.14 13.22
C ARG A 188 13.00 -11.82 13.00
N THR A 189 12.24 -11.41 11.98
CA THR A 189 10.95 -12.02 11.62
C THR A 189 11.15 -12.94 10.42
N ASP A 190 10.86 -14.23 10.56
CA ASP A 190 10.88 -15.19 9.45
C ASP A 190 10.15 -14.64 8.21
N GLU A 191 10.89 -14.38 7.12
CA GLU A 191 10.33 -13.89 5.85
C GLU A 191 9.36 -14.91 5.24
N ILE A 192 9.72 -16.19 5.34
CA ILE A 192 9.01 -17.29 4.69
C ILE A 192 7.97 -17.88 5.65
N ARG A 193 6.74 -18.01 5.17
CA ARG A 193 5.72 -18.84 5.82
C ARG A 193 6.09 -20.32 5.69
N ARG A 194 6.20 -21.02 6.83
CA ARG A 194 6.45 -22.48 6.86
C ARG A 194 5.25 -23.29 6.37
N THR A 195 4.05 -22.71 6.45
CA THR A 195 2.79 -23.31 6.01
C THR A 195 2.14 -22.38 4.98
N PRO A 196 1.67 -22.90 3.83
CA PRO A 196 0.97 -22.07 2.85
C PRO A 196 -0.29 -21.45 3.48
N PRO A 197 -0.65 -20.22 3.09
CA PRO A 197 -1.86 -19.57 3.59
C PRO A 197 -3.11 -20.38 3.23
N THR A 198 -4.11 -20.33 4.10
CA THR A 198 -5.46 -20.76 3.74
C THR A 198 -6.10 -19.72 2.81
N PRO A 199 -7.06 -20.09 1.96
CA PRO A 199 -7.78 -19.11 1.14
C PRO A 199 -8.41 -17.97 1.96
N GLN A 200 -8.85 -18.24 3.19
CA GLN A 200 -9.34 -17.23 4.12
C GLN A 200 -8.24 -16.26 4.57
N ASP A 201 -7.00 -16.73 4.74
CA ASP A 201 -5.86 -15.86 5.06
C ASP A 201 -5.48 -14.96 3.90
N GLU A 202 -5.55 -15.47 2.66
CA GLU A 202 -5.33 -14.67 1.44
C GLU A 202 -6.37 -13.55 1.33
N MET A 203 -7.66 -13.87 1.54
CA MET A 203 -8.71 -12.85 1.59
C MET A 203 -8.45 -11.79 2.68
N ARG A 204 -8.08 -12.20 3.90
CA ARG A 204 -7.76 -11.25 4.98
C ARG A 204 -6.55 -10.39 4.65
N ALA A 205 -5.55 -10.93 3.95
CA ALA A 205 -4.38 -10.18 3.51
C ALA A 205 -4.75 -9.17 2.41
N GLY A 206 -5.51 -9.58 1.39
CA GLY A 206 -5.97 -8.65 0.35
C GLY A 206 -6.84 -7.52 0.91
N MET A 207 -7.69 -7.82 1.90
CA MET A 207 -8.52 -6.81 2.55
C MET A 207 -7.74 -5.84 3.46
N SER A 208 -6.49 -6.12 3.84
CA SER A 208 -5.72 -5.15 4.63
C SER A 208 -5.37 -3.90 3.82
N TYR A 209 -5.14 -4.03 2.51
CA TYR A 209 -4.96 -2.88 1.62
C TYR A 209 -6.18 -1.94 1.63
N PHE A 210 -7.40 -2.48 1.80
CA PHE A 210 -8.58 -1.64 1.97
C PHE A 210 -8.52 -0.79 3.20
N HIS A 211 -8.21 -1.42 4.34
CA HIS A 211 -8.13 -0.75 5.61
C HIS A 211 -7.00 0.31 5.63
N ASP A 212 -5.84 -0.03 5.09
CA ASP A 212 -4.62 0.77 5.27
C ASP A 212 -4.52 1.91 4.24
N THR A 213 -4.96 1.72 3.00
CA THR A 213 -4.73 2.69 1.91
C THR A 213 -5.99 3.04 1.12
N ILE A 214 -6.73 2.06 0.58
CA ILE A 214 -7.78 2.31 -0.41
C ILE A 214 -8.96 3.07 0.19
N TRP A 215 -9.37 2.75 1.42
CA TRP A 215 -10.51 3.38 2.09
C TRP A 215 -10.38 4.90 2.21
N ASN A 216 -9.17 5.38 2.50
CA ASN A 216 -8.88 6.82 2.57
C ASN A 216 -8.45 7.39 1.21
N GLY A 217 -7.85 6.55 0.35
CA GLY A 217 -7.37 6.92 -0.98
C GLY A 217 -8.48 7.26 -1.96
N VAL A 218 -9.55 6.46 -2.02
CA VAL A 218 -10.65 6.66 -2.99
C VAL A 218 -11.35 8.01 -2.77
N PRO A 219 -11.81 8.39 -1.56
CA PRO A 219 -12.40 9.72 -1.36
C PRO A 219 -11.42 10.87 -1.64
N LYS A 220 -10.11 10.69 -1.39
CA LYS A 220 -9.08 11.69 -1.68
C LYS A 220 -8.91 11.87 -3.20
N PHE A 221 -8.93 10.78 -3.97
CA PHE A 221 -8.90 10.82 -5.42
C PHE A 221 -10.16 11.45 -6.00
N LEU A 222 -11.37 11.08 -5.54
CA LEU A 222 -12.62 11.68 -6.01
C LEU A 222 -12.67 13.19 -5.76
N ARG A 223 -12.13 13.67 -4.63
CA ARG A 223 -11.97 15.11 -4.40
C ARG A 223 -10.99 15.77 -5.39
N ARG A 224 -9.95 15.06 -5.84
CA ARG A 224 -9.04 15.56 -6.88
C ARG A 224 -9.75 15.67 -8.22
N VAL A 225 -10.63 14.71 -8.55
CA VAL A 225 -11.51 14.78 -9.72
C VAL A 225 -12.40 16.01 -9.67
N ASP A 226 -13.06 16.28 -8.53
CA ASP A 226 -13.87 17.50 -8.35
C ASP A 226 -13.06 18.78 -8.59
N THR A 227 -11.83 18.85 -8.07
CA THR A 227 -10.94 20.00 -8.31
C THR A 227 -10.59 20.16 -9.78
N ALA A 228 -10.26 19.06 -10.48
CA ALA A 228 -9.93 19.07 -11.90
C ALA A 228 -11.14 19.46 -12.77
N LEU A 229 -12.34 19.00 -12.42
CA LEU A 229 -13.60 19.42 -13.07
C LEU A 229 -13.80 20.93 -12.94
N LYS A 230 -13.56 21.49 -11.76
CA LYS A 230 -13.64 22.92 -11.53
C LYS A 230 -12.64 23.71 -12.37
N ASN A 231 -11.42 23.20 -12.55
CA ASN A 231 -10.38 23.85 -13.35
C ASN A 231 -10.75 23.97 -14.84
N ILE A 232 -11.56 23.04 -15.36
CA ILE A 232 -12.08 23.11 -16.75
C ILE A 232 -13.42 23.85 -16.86
N GLY A 233 -13.91 24.46 -15.76
CA GLY A 233 -15.13 25.28 -15.75
C GLY A 233 -16.42 24.56 -15.34
N ILE A 234 -16.35 23.37 -14.75
CA ILE A 234 -17.50 22.67 -14.17
C ILE A 234 -17.58 22.96 -12.66
N ASP A 235 -18.54 23.78 -12.24
CA ASP A 235 -18.73 24.14 -10.82
C ASP A 235 -19.48 23.06 -10.01
N GLU A 236 -19.92 21.98 -10.65
CA GLU A 236 -20.57 20.84 -10.02
C GLU A 236 -19.54 19.78 -9.59
N ARG A 237 -19.79 19.14 -8.45
CA ARG A 237 -19.04 17.94 -8.04
C ARG A 237 -19.55 16.72 -8.78
N LEU A 238 -18.70 15.70 -8.90
CA LEU A 238 -19.17 14.40 -9.34
C LEU A 238 -20.23 13.88 -8.33
N PRO A 239 -21.42 13.47 -8.78
CA PRO A 239 -22.43 12.94 -7.88
C PRO A 239 -21.90 11.77 -7.06
N TYR A 240 -22.18 11.77 -5.75
CA TYR A 240 -21.59 10.81 -4.80
C TYR A 240 -22.07 9.36 -5.01
N ASP A 241 -23.13 9.17 -5.79
CA ASP A 241 -23.73 7.89 -6.16
C ASP A 241 -23.16 7.32 -7.47
N VAL A 242 -22.29 8.05 -8.19
CA VAL A 242 -21.58 7.54 -9.36
C VAL A 242 -20.49 6.54 -8.91
N PRO A 243 -20.56 5.26 -9.36
CA PRO A 243 -19.56 4.26 -9.00
C PRO A 243 -18.34 4.34 -9.92
N LEU A 244 -17.59 5.45 -9.86
CA LEU A 244 -16.44 5.66 -10.74
C LEU A 244 -15.35 4.59 -10.55
N ILE A 245 -15.13 4.16 -9.30
CA ILE A 245 -14.18 3.11 -8.95
C ILE A 245 -14.92 2.05 -8.13
N GLN A 246 -14.85 0.81 -8.60
CA GLN A 246 -15.34 -0.37 -7.92
C GLN A 246 -14.19 -1.36 -7.70
N PHE A 247 -14.42 -2.25 -6.74
CA PHE A 247 -13.47 -3.29 -6.41
C PHE A 247 -14.16 -4.62 -6.30
N SER A 248 -13.56 -5.61 -6.96
CA SER A 248 -13.98 -6.99 -6.97
C SER A 248 -12.85 -7.87 -6.44
N SER A 249 -13.13 -9.14 -6.12
CA SER A 249 -12.09 -10.06 -5.69
C SER A 249 -12.34 -11.49 -6.15
N TRP A 250 -11.26 -12.17 -6.52
CA TRP A 250 -11.22 -13.61 -6.78
C TRP A 250 -10.80 -14.45 -5.58
N MET A 251 -10.32 -13.83 -4.49
CA MET A 251 -9.84 -14.54 -3.30
C MET A 251 -10.98 -15.31 -2.63
N GLY A 252 -10.88 -16.63 -2.61
CA GLY A 252 -11.93 -17.54 -2.11
C GLY A 252 -13.14 -17.70 -3.04
N GLY A 253 -13.11 -17.09 -4.22
CA GLY A 253 -14.11 -17.26 -5.28
C GLY A 253 -13.60 -18.06 -6.49
N ASP A 254 -12.34 -17.84 -6.88
CA ASP A 254 -11.71 -18.59 -7.97
C ASP A 254 -11.36 -20.02 -7.52
N ARG A 255 -11.89 -21.00 -8.24
CA ARG A 255 -11.79 -22.44 -7.93
C ARG A 255 -11.07 -23.20 -9.04
N ASP A 256 -10.66 -22.50 -10.11
CA ASP A 256 -10.02 -23.14 -11.25
C ASP A 256 -8.66 -23.70 -10.84
N GLY A 257 -8.47 -25.00 -11.03
CA GLY A 257 -7.24 -25.71 -10.63
C GLY A 257 -6.91 -25.72 -9.13
N ASN A 258 -7.78 -25.21 -8.23
CA ASN A 258 -7.48 -25.08 -6.80
C ASN A 258 -8.53 -25.77 -5.90
N PRO A 259 -8.33 -27.05 -5.52
CA PRO A 259 -9.28 -27.80 -4.71
C PRO A 259 -9.42 -27.28 -3.27
N ARG A 260 -8.54 -26.37 -2.83
CA ARG A 260 -8.60 -25.75 -1.49
C ARG A 260 -9.75 -24.76 -1.36
N VAL A 261 -10.32 -24.27 -2.47
CA VAL A 261 -11.46 -23.34 -2.45
C VAL A 261 -12.76 -24.13 -2.49
N THR A 262 -13.28 -24.48 -1.30
CA THR A 262 -14.55 -25.20 -1.12
C THR A 262 -15.75 -24.22 -1.07
N PRO A 263 -17.00 -24.69 -1.19
CA PRO A 263 -18.17 -23.82 -1.02
C PRO A 263 -18.21 -23.12 0.34
N GLU A 264 -17.75 -23.80 1.40
CA GLU A 264 -17.63 -23.24 2.75
C GLU A 264 -16.63 -22.09 2.79
N VAL A 265 -15.47 -22.25 2.12
CA VAL A 265 -14.48 -21.18 1.97
C VAL A 265 -15.11 -19.95 1.31
N THR A 266 -15.83 -20.12 0.19
CA THR A 266 -16.52 -19.01 -0.49
C THR A 266 -17.53 -18.32 0.42
N ARG A 267 -18.32 -19.09 1.17
CA ARG A 267 -19.25 -18.54 2.15
C ARG A 267 -18.52 -17.75 3.24
N ASP A 268 -17.43 -18.27 3.78
CA ASP A 268 -16.66 -17.65 4.84
C ASP A 268 -16.04 -16.33 4.39
N VAL A 269 -15.45 -16.27 3.20
CA VAL A 269 -14.86 -15.01 2.68
C VAL A 269 -15.92 -13.94 2.44
N CYS A 270 -17.13 -14.30 1.99
CA CYS A 270 -18.24 -13.35 1.88
C CYS A 270 -18.67 -12.80 3.25
N LEU A 271 -18.75 -13.64 4.28
CA LEU A 271 -19.08 -13.19 5.63
C LEU A 271 -17.97 -12.30 6.23
N LEU A 272 -16.71 -12.67 6.02
CA LEU A 272 -15.56 -11.87 6.42
C LEU A 272 -15.58 -10.49 5.75
N ALA A 273 -15.84 -10.41 4.44
CA ALA A 273 -15.94 -9.14 3.72
C ALA A 273 -17.04 -8.24 4.32
N ARG A 274 -18.22 -8.79 4.62
CA ARG A 274 -19.33 -8.05 5.26
C ARG A 274 -18.96 -7.55 6.65
N MET A 275 -18.29 -8.38 7.45
CA MET A 275 -17.83 -8.02 8.79
C MET A 275 -16.80 -6.90 8.74
N MET A 276 -15.82 -6.98 7.83
CA MET A 276 -14.79 -5.96 7.65
C MET A 276 -15.40 -4.62 7.20
N ALA A 277 -16.32 -4.65 6.23
CA ALA A 277 -17.04 -3.46 5.80
C ALA A 277 -17.80 -2.81 6.97
N ALA A 278 -18.55 -3.60 7.75
CA ALA A 278 -19.28 -3.10 8.91
C ALA A 278 -18.35 -2.43 9.95
N ASN A 279 -17.19 -3.03 10.23
CA ASN A 279 -16.20 -2.46 11.16
C ASN A 279 -15.62 -1.13 10.65
N MET A 280 -15.33 -1.02 9.35
CA MET A 280 -14.81 0.20 8.74
C MET A 280 -15.85 1.34 8.78
N TYR A 281 -17.11 1.04 8.45
CA TYR A 281 -18.20 2.01 8.60
C TYR A 281 -18.41 2.42 10.05
N PHE A 282 -18.37 1.47 10.99
CA PHE A 282 -18.54 1.74 12.41
C PHE A 282 -17.49 2.72 12.93
N SER A 283 -16.21 2.49 12.59
CA SER A 283 -15.12 3.41 12.95
C SER A 283 -15.36 4.81 12.38
N LYS A 284 -15.77 4.92 11.09
CA LYS A 284 -15.99 6.22 10.45
C LYS A 284 -17.21 6.96 11.00
N MET A 285 -18.28 6.24 11.33
CA MET A 285 -19.46 6.83 12.00
C MET A 285 -19.08 7.44 13.34
N GLY A 286 -18.21 6.78 14.12
CA GLY A 286 -17.70 7.32 15.37
C GLY A 286 -17.04 8.70 15.20
N SER A 287 -16.14 8.86 14.23
CA SER A 287 -15.52 10.16 13.94
C SER A 287 -16.55 11.19 13.46
N LEU A 288 -17.47 10.79 12.59
CA LEU A 288 -18.49 11.69 12.05
C LEU A 288 -19.43 12.23 13.14
N MET A 289 -19.77 11.41 14.15
CA MET A 289 -20.57 11.85 15.29
C MET A 289 -19.89 12.97 16.10
N PHE A 290 -18.57 12.95 16.23
CA PHE A 290 -17.83 14.01 16.90
C PHE A 290 -17.77 15.30 16.06
N GLU A 291 -17.63 15.18 14.74
CA GLU A 291 -17.58 16.32 13.82
C GLU A 291 -18.95 17.00 13.66
N LEU A 292 -20.03 16.22 13.55
CA LEU A 292 -21.41 16.70 13.32
C LEU A 292 -22.09 17.20 14.61
N SER A 293 -21.49 18.20 15.26
CA SER A 293 -22.02 18.84 16.47
C SER A 293 -23.06 19.94 16.20
N MET A 294 -23.49 20.11 14.95
CA MET A 294 -24.43 21.14 14.54
C MET A 294 -25.83 20.91 15.10
N TRP A 295 -26.47 21.97 15.59
CA TRP A 295 -27.85 21.93 16.11
C TRP A 295 -28.92 22.27 15.05
N ARG A 296 -28.54 22.95 13.97
CA ARG A 296 -29.46 23.30 12.88
C ARG A 296 -29.62 22.12 11.94
N CYS A 297 -30.86 21.74 11.66
CA CYS A 297 -31.25 20.67 10.75
C CYS A 297 -32.53 21.06 9.98
N ASN A 298 -32.79 20.37 8.87
CA ASN A 298 -34.06 20.49 8.14
C ASN A 298 -35.19 19.74 8.89
N ASP A 299 -36.43 19.98 8.47
CA ASP A 299 -37.61 19.42 9.14
C ASP A 299 -37.67 17.89 9.06
N GLU A 300 -37.23 17.33 7.94
CA GLU A 300 -37.16 15.88 7.73
C GLU A 300 -36.22 15.19 8.72
N LEU A 301 -34.98 15.71 8.86
CA LEU A 301 -34.00 15.17 9.79
C LEU A 301 -34.47 15.33 11.25
N ARG A 302 -35.11 16.46 11.58
CA ARG A 302 -35.68 16.69 12.91
C ARG A 302 -36.75 15.65 13.25
N ALA A 303 -37.71 15.44 12.35
CA ALA A 303 -38.77 14.46 12.55
C ALA A 303 -38.21 13.05 12.78
N ARG A 304 -37.18 12.66 12.01
CA ARG A 304 -36.52 11.36 12.16
C ARG A 304 -35.73 11.24 13.46
N ALA A 305 -35.02 12.29 13.88
CA ALA A 305 -34.29 12.32 15.14
C ALA A 305 -35.24 12.18 16.34
N ASP A 306 -36.36 12.90 16.32
CA ASP A 306 -37.38 12.86 17.38
C ASP A 306 -38.07 11.49 17.48
N GLU A 307 -38.29 10.82 16.34
CA GLU A 307 -38.77 9.43 16.31
C GLU A 307 -37.77 8.48 16.98
N LEU A 308 -36.49 8.54 16.58
CA LEU A 308 -35.44 7.69 17.14
C LEU A 308 -35.23 7.92 18.64
N HIS A 309 -35.27 9.18 19.10
CA HIS A 309 -35.15 9.52 20.51
C HIS A 309 -36.32 8.97 21.35
N ARG A 310 -37.55 9.02 20.83
CA ARG A 310 -38.72 8.41 21.49
C ARG A 310 -38.62 6.89 21.55
N LEU A 311 -38.14 6.25 20.49
CA LEU A 311 -37.98 4.79 20.42
C LEU A 311 -36.85 4.30 21.33
N SER A 312 -35.72 5.01 21.40
CA SER A 312 -34.61 4.66 22.29
C SER A 312 -35.02 4.80 23.76
N SER A 313 -35.70 5.89 24.13
CA SER A 313 -36.23 6.13 25.47
C SER A 313 -37.18 5.00 25.93
N ARG A 314 -37.98 4.44 25.01
CA ARG A 314 -38.85 3.27 25.28
C ARG A 314 -38.09 1.95 25.41
N LYS A 315 -36.97 1.77 24.70
CA LYS A 315 -36.19 0.53 24.72
C LYS A 315 -35.33 0.41 25.97
N TYR A 316 -34.83 1.53 26.52
CA TYR A 316 -34.09 1.56 27.79
C TYR A 316 -34.99 1.53 29.03
N ALA A 317 -36.27 1.92 28.93
CA ALA A 317 -37.24 1.77 30.03
C ALA A 317 -37.58 0.31 30.36
N LYS A 318 -37.36 -0.65 29.43
CA LYS A 318 -37.62 -2.08 29.65
C LYS A 318 -36.53 -2.83 30.43
N TYR A 319 -35.35 -2.22 30.64
CA TYR A 319 -34.24 -2.85 31.36
C TYR A 319 -34.01 -2.27 32.78
N TYR A 320 -34.89 -1.38 33.25
CA TYR A 320 -34.84 -0.78 34.58
C TYR A 320 -36.19 -0.81 35.32
N ILE A 321 -36.89 -1.94 35.26
CA ILE A 321 -37.95 -2.26 36.23
C ILE A 321 -37.84 -3.75 36.56
N GLY A 322 -37.35 -4.05 37.77
CA GLY A 322 -37.20 -5.40 38.32
C GLY A 322 -35.95 -5.54 39.15
#